data_AF-A0A3E0UF49-F1
#
_entry.id   AF-A0A3E0UF49-F1
#
_cell.length_a   1.000
_cell.length_b   1.000
_cell.length_c   1.000
_cell.angle_alpha   90.00
_cell.angle_beta   90.00
_cell.angle_gamma   90.00
#
_symmetry.space_group_name_H-M   'P 1'
#
loop_
_entity.id
_entity.type
_entity.pdbx_description
1 polymer ?
#
loop_
_entity_poly.entity_id
_entity_poly.type
_entity_poly.pdbx_seq_one_letter_code
_entity_poly.pdbx_strand_id
1 'polypeptide(L)'
;MKALTQAITQTLTQKISRLVLASTLIFTSSAFAHGDGHSKLDQSKIIQAAQTSAKMLTFKDKGMSVGKLDSSWNKVAKGAFKLVEETDNAIIVKATNTNNQQTLLFNVSKGGKVLDVKEAKSQSGEHGHSHGHAH
;
A
#
# COMPACT_ATOMS: atom_id res chain seq x y z
N MET A 1 62.12 -8.40 -43.44
CA MET A 1 62.80 -7.19 -42.92
C MET A 1 61.89 -6.53 -41.89
N LYS A 2 62.44 -6.29 -40.69
CA LYS A 2 61.88 -5.59 -39.52
C LYS A 2 60.63 -6.26 -38.91
N ALA A 3 60.84 -7.04 -37.85
CA ALA A 3 60.77 -6.59 -36.45
C ALA A 3 59.30 -6.54 -36.00
N LEU A 4 58.87 -7.50 -35.18
CA LEU A 4 58.70 -7.31 -33.73
C LEU A 4 57.80 -6.10 -33.42
N THR A 5 56.63 -6.33 -32.82
CA THR A 5 56.18 -5.70 -31.54
C THR A 5 54.69 -6.00 -31.28
N GLN A 6 54.44 -6.81 -30.25
CA GLN A 6 53.30 -6.83 -29.27
C GLN A 6 51.85 -6.86 -29.79
N ALA A 7 51.08 -7.92 -29.51
CA ALA A 7 50.27 -8.11 -28.28
C ALA A 7 49.31 -6.93 -28.05
N ILE A 8 47.99 -7.09 -28.14
CA ILE A 8 47.14 -7.62 -27.05
C ILE A 8 45.80 -8.09 -27.65
N THR A 9 45.42 -9.33 -27.34
CA THR A 9 44.11 -9.93 -27.61
C THR A 9 43.15 -9.58 -26.48
N GLN A 10 42.06 -8.84 -26.72
CA GLN A 10 40.82 -8.89 -25.93
C GLN A 10 39.62 -8.52 -26.84
N THR A 11 38.86 -9.50 -27.36
CA THR A 11 37.47 -9.85 -26.95
C THR A 11 36.53 -8.64 -26.86
N LEU A 12 35.34 -8.58 -27.49
CA LEU A 12 34.27 -9.55 -27.48
C LEU A 12 33.13 -9.08 -28.43
N THR A 13 32.49 -10.03 -29.09
CA THR A 13 31.22 -9.99 -29.84
C THR A 13 30.26 -8.84 -29.50
N GLN A 14 29.96 -7.98 -30.48
CA GLN A 14 28.87 -7.00 -30.42
C GLN A 14 27.79 -7.35 -31.44
N LYS A 15 26.76 -8.09 -31.01
CA LYS A 15 25.42 -8.08 -31.65
C LYS A 15 24.37 -8.32 -30.56
N ILE A 16 24.13 -7.29 -29.75
CA ILE A 16 23.06 -7.29 -28.76
C ILE A 16 21.81 -6.73 -29.45
N SER A 17 20.93 -7.63 -29.83
CA SER A 17 19.55 -7.34 -30.23
C SER A 17 18.83 -6.68 -29.06
N ARG A 18 18.51 -5.38 -29.18
CA ARG A 18 17.78 -4.65 -28.16
C ARG A 18 16.28 -4.95 -28.28
N LEU A 19 15.82 -6.01 -27.63
CA LEU A 19 14.40 -6.15 -27.30
C LEU A 19 14.18 -5.65 -25.87
N VAL A 20 13.93 -4.36 -25.73
CA VAL A 20 13.52 -3.74 -24.46
C VAL A 20 12.00 -3.89 -24.36
N LEU A 21 11.53 -4.90 -23.64
CA LEU A 21 10.14 -4.97 -23.18
C LEU A 21 9.97 -3.93 -22.06
N ALA A 22 9.51 -2.74 -22.42
CA ALA A 22 9.10 -1.72 -21.47
C ALA A 22 7.75 -2.11 -20.85
N SER A 23 7.77 -2.91 -19.80
CA SER A 23 6.60 -3.12 -18.94
C SER A 23 6.44 -1.91 -18.02
N THR A 24 5.98 -0.78 -18.56
CA THR A 24 5.50 0.34 -17.75
C THR A 24 4.17 -0.05 -17.11
N LEU A 25 4.23 -0.67 -15.93
CA LEU A 25 3.11 -0.67 -15.01
C LEU A 25 2.92 0.77 -14.54
N ILE A 26 1.93 1.43 -15.14
CA ILE A 26 1.48 2.76 -14.78
C ILE A 26 0.84 2.64 -13.39
N PHE A 27 1.62 2.90 -12.33
CA PHE A 27 1.02 3.22 -11.04
C PHE A 27 0.34 4.59 -11.22
N THR A 28 -0.94 4.59 -11.57
CA THR A 28 -1.75 5.80 -11.51
C THR A 28 -1.93 6.15 -10.05
N SER A 29 -1.01 6.95 -9.50
CA SER A 29 -1.28 7.67 -8.26
C SER A 29 -2.40 8.64 -8.56
N SER A 30 -3.59 8.39 -8.03
CA SER A 30 -4.68 9.37 -8.00
C SER A 30 -4.18 10.59 -7.21
N ALA A 31 -3.66 11.58 -7.94
CA ALA A 31 -3.37 12.88 -7.38
C ALA A 31 -4.71 13.54 -7.07
N PHE A 32 -5.09 13.54 -5.79
CA PHE A 32 -6.21 14.34 -5.29
C PHE A 32 -5.85 15.81 -5.48
N ALA A 33 -6.31 16.40 -6.58
CA ALA A 33 -6.34 17.83 -6.76
C ALA A 33 -7.35 18.42 -5.77
N HIS A 34 -6.89 19.39 -4.99
CA HIS A 34 -7.57 19.98 -3.84
C HIS A 34 -9.01 20.43 -4.15
N GLY A 35 -9.98 19.89 -3.42
CA GLY A 35 -11.21 20.59 -3.11
C GLY A 35 -10.90 21.74 -2.16
N ASP A 36 -11.16 22.94 -2.63
CA ASP A 36 -11.14 24.21 -1.91
C ASP A 36 -11.91 24.10 -0.57
N GLY A 37 -11.21 24.20 0.57
CA GLY A 37 -11.83 24.35 1.90
C GLY A 37 -11.33 23.47 3.05
N HIS A 38 -10.60 22.38 2.80
CA HIS A 38 -10.08 21.55 3.90
C HIS A 38 -8.71 22.05 4.37
N SER A 39 -8.67 22.67 5.55
CA SER A 39 -7.40 23.14 6.10
C SER A 39 -6.45 21.96 6.35
N LYS A 40 -5.14 22.16 6.16
CA LYS A 40 -4.10 21.15 6.48
C LYS A 40 -4.22 20.62 7.93
N LEU A 41 -4.81 21.43 8.81
CA LEU A 41 -5.11 21.11 10.20
C LEU A 41 -6.18 20.01 10.33
N ASP A 42 -7.18 19.98 9.44
CA ASP A 42 -8.24 18.97 9.44
C ASP A 42 -7.70 17.60 8.99
N GLN A 43 -6.88 17.56 7.94
CA GLN A 43 -6.24 16.32 7.49
C GLN A 43 -5.40 15.67 8.60
N SER A 44 -4.66 16.48 9.37
CA SER A 44 -3.85 15.99 10.49
C SER A 44 -4.72 15.35 11.59
N LYS A 45 -5.89 15.93 11.89
CA LYS A 45 -6.87 15.41 12.85
C LYS A 45 -7.47 14.09 12.37
N ILE A 46 -7.88 14.01 11.10
CA ILE A 46 -8.42 12.79 10.49
C ILE A 46 -7.40 11.64 10.60
N ILE A 47 -6.15 11.90 10.24
CA ILE A 47 -5.07 10.91 10.34
C ILE A 47 -4.83 10.48 11.79
N GLN A 48 -4.83 11.42 12.75
CA GLN A 48 -4.68 11.10 14.17
C GLN A 48 -5.83 10.24 14.70
N ALA A 49 -7.06 10.52 14.28
CA ALA A 49 -8.22 9.71 14.66
C ALA A 49 -8.07 8.26 14.16
N ALA A 50 -7.69 8.07 12.90
CA ALA A 50 -7.42 6.74 12.34
C ALA A 50 -6.31 6.00 13.10
N GLN A 51 -5.18 6.66 13.36
CA GLN A 51 -4.08 6.06 14.13
C GLN A 51 -4.50 5.69 15.56
N THR A 52 -5.26 6.57 16.22
CA THR A 52 -5.74 6.33 17.59
C THR A 52 -6.71 5.16 17.62
N SER A 53 -7.59 5.04 16.63
CA SER A 53 -8.49 3.90 16.49
C SER A 53 -7.71 2.60 16.28
N ALA A 54 -6.69 2.59 15.41
CA ALA A 54 -5.83 1.41 15.22
C ALA A 54 -5.18 0.95 16.54
N LYS A 55 -4.62 1.89 17.32
CA LYS A 55 -4.06 1.60 18.66
C LYS A 55 -5.14 1.07 19.61
N MET A 56 -6.31 1.69 19.65
CA MET A 56 -7.39 1.28 20.54
C MET A 56 -7.84 -0.16 20.25
N LEU A 57 -7.95 -0.51 18.96
CA LEU A 57 -8.38 -1.83 18.52
C LEU A 57 -7.37 -2.92 18.85
N THR A 58 -6.11 -2.60 19.20
CA THR A 58 -5.16 -3.62 19.70
C THR A 58 -5.51 -4.10 21.11
N PHE A 59 -6.22 -3.28 21.88
CA PHE A 59 -6.60 -3.62 23.25
C PHE A 59 -7.92 -4.39 23.29
N LYS A 60 -8.91 -3.95 22.51
CA LYS A 60 -10.24 -4.57 22.46
C LYS A 60 -10.95 -4.29 21.15
N ASP A 61 -11.83 -5.22 20.79
CA ASP A 61 -12.85 -4.96 19.79
C ASP A 61 -13.81 -3.85 20.26
N LYS A 62 -14.26 -3.04 19.32
CA LYS A 62 -15.19 -1.92 19.50
C LYS A 62 -16.42 -2.03 18.60
N GLY A 63 -16.70 -3.22 18.08
CA GLY A 63 -17.77 -3.44 17.10
C GLY A 63 -17.39 -2.95 15.71
N MET A 64 -16.09 -2.88 15.41
CA MET A 64 -15.59 -2.54 14.07
C MET A 64 -15.51 -3.80 13.22
N SER A 65 -15.63 -3.67 11.90
CA SER A 65 -15.62 -4.84 11.00
C SER A 65 -14.36 -5.70 11.11
N VAL A 66 -13.20 -5.11 11.42
CA VAL A 66 -11.92 -5.83 11.60
C VAL A 66 -11.78 -6.51 12.97
N GLY A 67 -12.68 -6.23 13.92
CA GLY A 67 -12.60 -6.72 15.29
C GLY A 67 -11.37 -6.19 16.05
N LYS A 68 -10.80 -7.02 16.93
CA LYS A 68 -9.56 -6.71 17.66
C LYS A 68 -8.35 -6.88 16.74
N LEU A 69 -7.46 -5.89 16.72
CA LEU A 69 -6.22 -5.92 15.97
C LEU A 69 -5.08 -6.57 16.75
N ASP A 70 -4.08 -7.08 16.03
CA ASP A 70 -2.82 -7.52 16.62
C ASP A 70 -2.05 -6.34 17.27
N SER A 71 -1.27 -6.65 18.30
CA SER A 71 -0.48 -5.69 19.07
C SER A 71 0.52 -4.87 18.25
N SER A 72 0.98 -5.39 17.10
CA SER A 72 1.89 -4.67 16.20
C SER A 72 1.29 -3.35 15.68
N TRP A 73 -0.04 -3.23 15.58
CA TRP A 73 -0.70 -2.00 15.18
C TRP A 73 -0.47 -0.82 16.13
N ASN A 74 -0.10 -1.07 17.39
CA ASN A 74 0.19 -0.02 18.36
C ASN A 74 1.44 0.81 17.97
N LYS A 75 2.35 0.21 17.19
CA LYS A 75 3.62 0.81 16.78
C LYS A 75 3.60 1.42 15.38
N VAL A 76 2.47 1.31 14.66
CA VAL A 76 2.35 1.85 13.30
C VAL A 76 2.42 3.38 13.35
N ALA A 77 3.40 3.94 12.65
CA ALA A 77 3.69 5.37 12.66
C ALA A 77 2.62 6.16 11.90
N LYS A 78 2.39 7.42 12.30
CA LYS A 78 1.43 8.34 11.65
C LYS A 78 1.67 8.44 10.14
N GLY A 79 2.93 8.39 9.70
CA GLY A 79 3.31 8.46 8.30
C GLY A 79 2.78 7.31 7.43
N ALA A 80 2.42 6.17 8.01
CA ALA A 80 1.84 5.03 7.30
C ALA A 80 0.34 5.20 6.99
N PHE A 81 -0.31 6.21 7.59
CA PHE A 81 -1.71 6.53 7.37
C PHE A 81 -1.83 7.61 6.29
N LYS A 82 -2.54 7.29 5.21
CA LYS A 82 -2.72 8.17 4.05
C LYS A 82 -4.19 8.32 3.73
N LEU A 83 -4.63 9.54 3.47
CA LEU A 83 -5.93 9.80 2.89
C LEU A 83 -5.91 9.26 1.45
N VAL A 84 -6.88 8.42 1.09
CA VAL A 84 -6.95 7.77 -0.24
C VAL A 84 -8.26 8.03 -0.97
N GLU A 85 -9.29 8.47 -0.25
CA GLU A 85 -10.58 8.81 -0.83
C GLU A 85 -11.30 9.80 0.07
N GLU A 86 -12.03 10.72 -0.55
CA GLU A 86 -12.92 11.63 0.11
C GLU A 86 -14.29 11.53 -0.57
N THR A 87 -15.32 11.24 0.22
CA THR A 87 -16.71 11.19 -0.22
C THR A 87 -17.49 12.36 0.39
N ASP A 88 -18.77 12.47 0.04
CA ASP A 88 -19.64 13.53 0.57
C ASP A 88 -19.71 13.49 2.11
N ASN A 89 -19.72 12.29 2.69
CA ASN A 89 -20.00 12.10 4.12
C ASN A 89 -18.78 11.65 4.94
N ALA A 90 -17.74 11.17 4.27
CA ALA A 90 -16.61 10.56 4.95
C ALA A 90 -15.29 10.69 4.18
N ILE A 91 -14.22 10.32 4.87
CA ILE A 91 -12.86 10.29 4.38
C ILE A 91 -12.32 8.90 4.66
N ILE A 92 -11.75 8.27 3.63
CA ILE A 92 -11.09 6.97 3.75
C ILE A 92 -9.60 7.20 3.96
N VAL A 93 -9.11 6.69 5.09
CA VAL A 93 -7.69 6.63 5.40
C VAL A 93 -7.21 5.19 5.23
N LYS A 94 -6.17 4.97 4.43
CA LYS A 94 -5.51 3.68 4.27
C LYS A 94 -4.25 3.65 5.13
N ALA A 95 -4.01 2.54 5.83
CA ALA A 95 -2.74 2.27 6.47
C ALA A 95 -2.31 0.83 6.25
N THR A 96 -1.00 0.61 6.15
CA THR A 96 -0.41 -0.73 6.04
C THR A 96 0.56 -0.93 7.18
N ASN A 97 0.38 -2.03 7.92
CA ASN A 97 1.31 -2.48 8.94
C ASN A 97 2.31 -3.43 8.29
N THR A 98 3.55 -2.99 8.16
CA THR A 98 4.61 -3.76 7.51
C THR A 98 5.06 -4.99 8.31
N ASN A 99 4.73 -5.07 9.60
CA ASN A 99 5.10 -6.21 10.44
C ASN A 99 4.28 -7.47 10.10
N ASN A 100 3.01 -7.29 9.75
CA ASN A 100 2.09 -8.40 9.45
C ASN A 100 1.48 -8.32 8.04
N GLN A 101 1.95 -7.37 7.23
CA GLN A 101 1.49 -7.10 5.85
C GLN A 101 -0.01 -6.78 5.76
N GLN A 102 -0.65 -6.43 6.87
CA GLN A 102 -2.06 -6.12 6.92
C GLN A 102 -2.32 -4.69 6.47
N THR A 103 -3.29 -4.51 5.57
CA THR A 103 -3.73 -3.19 5.11
C THR A 103 -5.16 -2.95 5.56
N LEU A 104 -5.40 -1.81 6.24
CA LEU A 104 -6.70 -1.41 6.73
C LEU A 104 -7.19 -0.13 6.07
N LEU A 105 -8.51 -0.03 5.93
CA LEU A 105 -9.27 1.12 5.47
C LEU A 105 -10.11 1.63 6.65
N PHE A 106 -9.83 2.86 7.07
CA PHE A 106 -10.54 3.55 8.13
C PHE A 106 -11.53 4.51 7.49
N ASN A 107 -12.81 4.28 7.74
CA ASN A 107 -13.89 5.18 7.34
C ASN A 107 -14.07 6.25 8.43
N VAL A 108 -13.74 7.50 8.14
CA VAL A 108 -13.75 8.59 9.12
C VAL A 108 -14.75 9.66 8.68
N SER A 109 -15.67 10.08 9.55
CA SER A 109 -16.58 11.18 9.22
C SER A 109 -15.82 12.49 9.00
N LYS A 110 -16.44 13.45 8.31
CA LYS A 110 -15.88 14.81 8.14
C LYS A 110 -15.59 15.52 9.47
N GLY A 111 -16.27 15.14 10.56
CA GLY A 111 -16.02 15.62 11.92
C GLY A 111 -14.88 14.90 12.66
N GLY A 112 -14.21 13.94 12.03
CA GLY A 112 -13.06 13.21 12.60
C GLY A 112 -13.39 12.00 13.47
N LYS A 113 -14.64 11.54 13.46
CA LYS A 113 -15.03 10.30 14.14
C LYS A 113 -14.76 9.10 13.23
N VAL A 114 -14.02 8.10 13.70
CA VAL A 114 -13.92 6.81 13.00
C VAL A 114 -15.27 6.09 13.10
N LEU A 115 -15.84 5.78 11.94
CA LEU A 115 -17.14 5.15 11.77
C LEU A 115 -17.01 3.63 11.69
N ASP A 116 -16.01 3.15 10.94
CA ASP A 116 -15.71 1.72 10.80
C ASP A 116 -14.25 1.50 10.36
N VAL A 117 -13.74 0.30 10.55
CA VAL A 117 -12.41 -0.13 10.08
C VAL A 117 -12.54 -1.49 9.42
N LYS A 118 -12.10 -1.59 8.17
CA LYS A 118 -12.17 -2.80 7.36
C LYS A 118 -10.79 -3.18 6.87
N GLU A 119 -10.58 -4.47 6.63
CA GLU A 119 -9.41 -4.93 5.89
C GLU A 119 -9.57 -4.57 4.41
N ALA A 120 -8.51 -4.06 3.79
CA ALA A 120 -8.50 -3.89 2.35
C ALA A 120 -8.53 -5.30 1.74
N LYS A 121 -9.53 -5.59 0.90
CA LYS A 121 -9.60 -6.88 0.20
C LYS A 121 -8.30 -7.09 -0.57
N SER A 122 -7.48 -8.03 -0.10
CA SER A 122 -6.39 -8.58 -0.89
C SER A 122 -7.04 -9.25 -2.10
N GLN A 123 -6.62 -8.86 -3.31
CA GLN A 123 -6.87 -9.69 -4.50
C GLN A 123 -5.98 -10.93 -4.41
N SER A 124 -6.19 -11.78 -3.41
CA SER A 124 -5.62 -13.13 -3.40
C SER A 124 -6.53 -13.97 -4.28
N GLY A 125 -6.01 -14.31 -5.46
CA GLY A 125 -6.66 -15.15 -6.44
C GLY A 125 -7.25 -16.43 -5.83
N GLU A 126 -8.39 -16.76 -6.38
CA GLU A 126 -9.12 -18.02 -6.23
C GLU A 126 -8.21 -19.21 -6.55
N HIS A 127 -7.48 -19.73 -5.55
CA HIS A 127 -6.95 -21.10 -5.62
C HIS A 127 -8.07 -22.05 -5.20
N GLY A 128 -9.04 -22.23 -6.10
CA GLY A 128 -9.92 -23.38 -6.06
C GLY A 128 -9.08 -24.64 -6.30
N HIS A 129 -8.80 -25.39 -5.25
CA HIS A 129 -8.17 -26.69 -5.34
C HIS A 129 -9.00 -27.60 -6.24
N SER A 130 -8.42 -28.01 -7.37
CA SER A 130 -8.92 -29.10 -8.18
C SER A 130 -8.79 -30.40 -7.39
N HIS A 131 -9.86 -30.83 -6.72
CA HIS A 131 -9.97 -32.24 -6.36
C HIS A 131 -10.39 -33.01 -7.61
N GLY A 132 -9.39 -33.54 -8.31
CA GLY A 132 -9.61 -34.67 -9.20
C GLY A 132 -10.08 -35.85 -8.36
N HIS A 133 -11.32 -36.29 -8.61
CA HIS A 133 -11.75 -37.62 -8.21
C HIS A 133 -11.73 -38.49 -9.47
N ALA A 134 -10.69 -39.31 -9.57
CA ALA A 134 -10.75 -40.54 -10.32
C ALA A 134 -11.44 -41.57 -9.42
N HIS A 135 -12.55 -42.14 -9.88
CA HIS A 135 -12.85 -43.58 -9.89
C HIS A 135 -14.25 -43.81 -10.46
#